data_AF-A0A967TIZ9-F1
#
_entry.id   AF-A0A967TIZ9-F1
#
_cell.length_a   1.000
_cell.length_b   1.000
_cell.length_c   1.000
_cell.angle_alpha   90.00
_cell.angle_beta   90.00
_cell.angle_gamma   90.00
#
_symmetry.space_group_name_H-M   'P 1'
#
loop_
_entity.id
_entity.type
_entity.pdbx_description
1 polymer ?
#
loop_
_entity_poly.entity_id
_entity_poly.type
_entity_poly.pdbx_seq_one_letter_code
_entity_poly.pdbx_strand_id
1 'polypeptide(L)'
;MYREVFVPVDNSDHSHWAVERAIEICRRSDGRITGNHVYAARLHDVRFRQLETGLPAQFQTPEEIKRQRKVHDKLIEKGLQLISDSF
;
A
#
# COMPACT_ATOMS: atom_id res chain seq x y z
N MET A 1 6.84 31.47 -3.42
CA MET A 1 7.20 30.12 -3.92
C MET A 1 6.78 29.10 -2.86
N TYR A 2 6.34 27.90 -3.25
CA TYR A 2 5.87 26.88 -2.30
C TYR A 2 7.03 26.31 -1.48
N ARG A 3 6.84 26.19 -0.17
CA ARG A 3 7.84 25.66 0.78
C ARG A 3 7.46 24.31 1.38
N GLU A 4 6.18 23.95 1.33
CA GLU A 4 5.69 22.66 1.78
C GLU A 4 4.94 22.03 0.60
N VAL A 5 5.47 20.93 0.09
CA VAL A 5 4.92 20.23 -1.07
C VAL A 5 4.53 18.82 -0.66
N PHE A 6 3.24 18.51 -0.76
CA PHE A 6 2.69 17.19 -0.48
C PHE A 6 2.54 16.40 -1.78
N VAL A 7 3.12 15.21 -1.84
CA VAL A 7 3.13 14.37 -3.05
C VAL A 7 2.56 12.99 -2.73
N PRO A 8 1.31 12.70 -3.13
CA PRO A 8 0.79 11.35 -3.11
C PRO A 8 1.57 10.48 -4.11
N VAL A 9 1.98 9.30 -3.66
CA VAL A 9 2.68 8.31 -4.50
C VAL A 9 1.90 7.01 -4.52
N ASP A 10 1.90 6.34 -5.67
CA ASP A 10 1.21 5.06 -5.89
C ASP A 10 2.06 4.06 -6.69
N ASN A 11 3.36 4.35 -6.85
CA ASN A 11 4.33 3.58 -7.64
C ASN A 11 4.04 3.54 -9.15
N SER A 12 3.14 4.39 -9.65
CA SER A 12 2.98 4.61 -11.10
C SER A 12 4.03 5.57 -11.65
N ASP A 13 4.30 5.48 -12.95
CA ASP A 13 5.18 6.42 -13.66
C ASP A 13 4.74 7.89 -13.47
N HIS A 14 3.42 8.12 -13.41
CA HIS A 14 2.87 9.46 -13.15
C HIS A 14 3.24 9.97 -11.76
N SER A 15 3.19 9.11 -10.73
CA SER A 15 3.62 9.49 -9.39
C SER A 15 5.12 9.77 -9.32
N HIS A 16 5.94 9.02 -10.07
CA HIS A 16 7.37 9.28 -10.18
C HIS A 16 7.65 10.65 -10.81
N TRP A 17 6.95 11.01 -11.90
CA TRP A 17 7.07 12.34 -12.49
C TRP A 17 6.60 13.47 -11.55
N ALA A 18 5.56 13.22 -10.74
CA ALA A 18 5.11 14.18 -9.75
C ALA A 18 6.18 14.42 -8.66
N VAL A 19 6.87 13.37 -8.23
CA VAL A 19 8.01 13.47 -7.29
C VAL A 19 9.16 14.27 -7.92
N GLU A 20 9.56 13.98 -9.15
CA GLU A 20 10.60 14.74 -9.86
C GLU A 20 10.26 16.23 -9.93
N ARG A 21 9.00 16.55 -10.26
CA ARG A 21 8.53 17.94 -10.31
C ARG A 21 8.55 18.62 -8.94
N ALA A 22 8.13 17.91 -7.89
CA ALA A 22 8.18 18.43 -6.53
C ALA A 22 9.62 18.76 -6.11
N ILE A 23 10.60 17.92 -6.48
CA ILE A 23 12.03 18.16 -6.25
C ILE A 23 12.49 19.43 -6.97
N GLU A 24 12.12 19.63 -8.24
CA GLU A 24 12.46 20.87 -8.96
C GLU A 24 11.90 22.13 -8.29
N ILE A 25 10.66 22.07 -7.80
CA ILE A 25 10.00 23.19 -7.12
C ILE A 25 10.71 23.51 -5.80
N CYS A 26 10.94 22.49 -4.95
CA CYS A 26 11.51 22.69 -3.62
C CYS A 26 12.98 23.10 -3.66
N ARG A 27 13.76 22.65 -4.65
CA ARG A 27 15.16 23.08 -4.84
C ARG A 27 15.31 24.59 -5.00
N ARG A 28 14.30 25.26 -5.57
CA ARG A 28 14.34 26.72 -5.79
C ARG A 28 13.82 27.53 -4.60
N SER A 29 13.10 26.90 -3.66
CA SER A 29 12.45 27.56 -2.53
C SER A 29 13.02 27.21 -1.17
N ASP A 30 14.03 26.33 -1.12
CA ASP A 30 14.49 25.67 0.10
C ASP A 30 13.31 25.02 0.85
N GLY A 31 12.45 24.36 0.07
CA GLY A 31 11.21 23.75 0.54
C GLY A 31 11.37 22.30 0.98
N ARG A 32 10.40 21.83 1.77
CA ARG A 32 10.26 20.45 2.21
C ARG A 32 9.22 19.73 1.36
N ILE A 33 9.51 18.45 1.09
CA ILE A 33 8.58 17.54 0.43
C ILE A 33 8.11 16.51 1.45
N THR A 34 6.80 16.28 1.50
CA THR A 34 6.19 15.18 2.24
C THR A 34 5.54 14.23 1.25
N GLY A 35 6.09 13.02 1.12
CA GLY A 35 5.49 11.94 0.35
C GLY A 35 4.40 11.22 1.14
N ASN A 36 3.34 10.78 0.47
CA ASN A 36 2.32 9.92 1.08
C ASN A 36 1.97 8.77 0.16
N HIS A 37 2.13 7.55 0.67
CA HIS A 37 1.66 6.36 0.01
C HIS A 37 0.49 5.77 0.81
N VAL A 38 -0.62 5.46 0.15
CA VAL A 38 -1.80 4.88 0.78
C VAL A 38 -2.04 3.49 0.20
N TYR A 39 -2.21 2.52 1.07
CA TYR A 39 -2.55 1.16 0.69
C TYR A 39 -3.98 0.81 1.08
N ALA A 40 -4.65 0.07 0.20
CA ALA A 40 -6.01 -0.40 0.43
C ALA A 40 -6.03 -1.73 1.20
N ALA A 41 -5.57 -1.77 2.46
CA ALA A 41 -5.56 -2.99 3.28
C ALA A 41 -6.95 -3.67 3.36
N ARG A 42 -8.02 -2.87 3.44
CA ARG A 42 -9.42 -3.35 3.45
C ARG A 42 -9.83 -4.05 2.15
N LEU A 43 -9.26 -3.67 1.00
CA LEU A 43 -9.56 -4.32 -0.26
C LEU A 43 -9.12 -5.79 -0.22
N HIS A 44 -7.96 -6.07 0.37
CA HIS A 44 -7.43 -7.43 0.47
C HIS A 44 -8.31 -8.32 1.35
N ASP A 45 -8.82 -7.85 2.50
CA ASP A 45 -9.78 -8.60 3.33
C ASP A 45 -11.06 -8.95 2.54
N VAL A 46 -11.64 -7.97 1.85
CA VAL A 46 -12.85 -8.19 1.04
C VAL A 46 -12.60 -9.21 -0.06
N ARG A 47 -11.46 -9.12 -0.76
CA ARG A 47 -11.10 -10.07 -1.82
C ARG A 47 -10.83 -11.47 -1.28
N PHE A 48 -10.14 -11.59 -0.15
CA PHE A 48 -9.91 -12.88 0.47
C PHE A 48 -11.23 -13.58 0.80
N ARG A 49 -12.17 -12.87 1.44
CA ARG A 49 -13.49 -13.43 1.80
C ARG A 49 -14.30 -13.91 0.60
N GLN A 50 -14.23 -13.20 -0.53
CA GLN A 50 -14.90 -13.59 -1.77
C GLN A 50 -14.33 -14.89 -2.36
N LEU A 51 -13.06 -15.21 -2.06
CA LEU A 51 -12.35 -16.38 -2.57
C LEU A 51 -12.37 -17.57 -1.60
N GLU A 52 -12.90 -17.43 -0.39
CA GLU A 52 -12.93 -18.48 0.64
C GLU A 52 -13.60 -19.78 0.15
N THR A 53 -14.67 -19.64 -0.63
CA THR A 53 -15.39 -20.79 -1.21
C THR A 53 -14.58 -21.52 -2.28
N GLY A 54 -13.56 -20.88 -2.84
CA GLY A 54 -12.63 -21.47 -3.80
C GLY A 54 -11.43 -22.17 -3.15
N LEU A 55 -11.30 -22.14 -1.82
CA LEU A 55 -10.20 -22.82 -1.13
C LEU A 55 -10.34 -24.35 -1.24
N PRO A 56 -9.21 -25.10 -1.31
CA PRO A 56 -9.22 -26.55 -1.27
C PRO A 56 -10.02 -27.11 -0.08
N ALA A 57 -10.63 -28.29 -0.25
CA ALA A 57 -11.53 -28.89 0.74
C ALA A 57 -10.94 -28.96 2.17
N GLN A 58 -9.64 -29.25 2.29
CA GLN A 58 -8.93 -29.30 3.57
C GLN A 58 -8.91 -27.96 4.34
N PHE A 59 -9.17 -26.84 3.68
CA PHE A 59 -9.18 -25.51 4.25
C PHE A 59 -10.59 -24.91 4.40
N GLN A 60 -11.64 -25.65 4.05
CA GLN A 60 -13.02 -25.13 4.09
C GLN A 60 -13.68 -25.24 5.46
N THR A 61 -13.04 -25.86 6.45
CA THR A 61 -13.57 -25.89 7.82
C THR A 61 -13.56 -24.48 8.42
N PRO A 62 -14.53 -24.12 9.29
CA PRO A 62 -14.58 -22.79 9.89
C PRO A 62 -13.28 -22.39 10.62
N GLU A 63 -12.62 -23.36 11.24
CA GLU A 63 -11.36 -23.18 11.95
C GLU A 63 -10.20 -22.89 10.98
N GLU A 64 -10.09 -23.64 9.89
CA GLU A 64 -9.07 -23.40 8.88
C GLU A 64 -9.31 -22.09 8.13
N ILE A 65 -10.55 -21.75 7.76
CA ILE A 65 -10.87 -20.44 7.17
C ILE A 65 -10.41 -19.30 8.08
N LYS A 66 -10.72 -19.38 9.38
CA LYS A 66 -10.29 -18.37 10.36
C LYS A 66 -8.76 -18.29 10.44
N ARG A 67 -8.07 -19.42 10.38
CA ARG A 67 -6.60 -19.48 10.35
C ARG A 67 -6.04 -18.84 9.07
N GLN A 68 -6.60 -19.15 7.90
CA GLN A 68 -6.18 -18.60 6.63
C GLN A 68 -6.36 -17.07 6.58
N ARG A 69 -7.49 -16.54 7.09
CA ARG A 69 -7.68 -15.08 7.24
C ARG A 69 -6.54 -14.44 8.02
N LYS A 70 -6.23 -14.98 9.21
CA LYS A 70 -5.17 -14.44 10.07
C LYS A 70 -3.79 -14.49 9.41
N VAL A 71 -3.50 -15.56 8.66
CA VAL A 71 -2.24 -15.68 7.91
C VAL A 71 -2.20 -14.65 6.79
N HIS A 72 -3.26 -14.55 6.00
CA HIS A 72 -3.38 -13.59 4.91
C HIS A 72 -3.23 -12.14 5.40
N ASP A 73 -3.95 -11.74 6.45
CA ASP A 73 -3.88 -10.39 7.00
C ASP A 73 -2.46 -10.01 7.40
N LYS A 74 -1.73 -10.94 8.05
CA LYS A 74 -0.33 -10.75 8.43
C LYS A 74 0.60 -10.66 7.24
N LEU A 75 0.33 -11.38 6.16
CA LEU A 75 1.12 -11.31 4.91
C LEU A 75 0.92 -9.95 4.23
N ILE A 76 -0.32 -9.47 4.16
CA ILE A 76 -0.64 -8.16 3.60
C ILE A 76 0.02 -7.06 4.43
N GLU A 77 -0.20 -7.03 5.75
CA GLU A 77 0.39 -6.02 6.63
C GLU A 77 1.91 -5.91 6.45
N LYS A 78 2.62 -7.05 6.49
CA LYS A 78 4.07 -7.09 6.28
C LYS A 78 4.48 -6.67 4.87
N GLY A 79 3.73 -7.08 3.85
CA GLY A 79 4.00 -6.70 2.47
C GLY A 79 3.88 -5.19 2.26
N LEU A 80 2.81 -4.59 2.76
CA LEU A 80 2.58 -3.14 2.66
C LEU A 80 3.64 -2.36 3.46
N GLN A 81 4.06 -2.87 4.62
CA GLN A 81 5.16 -2.27 5.38
C GLN A 81 6.47 -2.31 4.59
N LEU A 82 6.85 -3.46 4.02
CA LEU A 82 8.08 -3.59 3.23
C LEU A 82 8.10 -2.66 2.01
N ILE A 83 6.97 -2.52 1.31
CA ILE A 83 6.88 -1.59 0.17
C ILE A 83 7.06 -0.16 0.67
N SER A 84 6.50 0.20 1.83
CA SER A 84 6.64 1.53 2.42
C SER A 84 8.08 1.85 2.80
N ASP A 85 8.77 0.89 3.42
CA ASP A 85 10.17 1.01 3.86
C ASP A 85 11.16 1.02 2.69
N SER A 86 10.72 0.68 1.47
CA SER A 86 11.55 0.67 0.26
C SER A 86 11.60 2.04 -0.45
N PHE A 87 10.91 3.05 0.06
CA PHE A 87 10.94 4.44 -0.41
C PHE A 87 11.75 5.34 0.51
#